data_AF-A0A2D6X9D7-F1
#
_entry.id   AF-A0A2D6X9D7-F1
#
_cell.length_a   1.000
_cell.length_b   1.000
_cell.length_c   1.000
_cell.angle_alpha   90.00
_cell.angle_beta   90.00
_cell.angle_gamma   90.00
#
_symmetry.space_group_name_H-M   'P 1'
#
loop_
_entity.id
_entity.type
_entity.pdbx_description
1 polymer ?
#
loop_
_entity_poly.entity_id
_entity_poly.type
_entity_poly.pdbx_seq_one_letter_code
_entity_poly.pdbx_strand_id
1 'polypeptide(L)'
;MREFIYYSKSAVTAGNFIKDNLMQAGRMDIVCNVIISAFFVSNKVRDDVRLHLVFDGPPNAPRHLVLDSSLEKELLISKKDVAGLIKRMLYKCSDKQDGLKEIFPGCFIEKKSFEAVVKGLDADGKNVLLLYRKGKDIRALNLKRNEVFILGDQEGFPKDKKKFLKRIEGVSVGPAILFASQVLTVVHNEWDRLGV
;
A
#
# COMPACT_ATOMS: atom_id res chain seq x y z
N MET A 1 14.91 -2.38 -0.61
CA MET A 1 13.53 -2.37 -1.12
C MET A 1 12.80 -1.20 -0.51
N ARG A 2 11.94 -0.51 -1.26
CA ARG A 2 11.02 0.50 -0.75
C ARG A 2 9.67 -0.15 -0.56
N GLU A 3 9.24 -0.33 0.67
CA GLU A 3 8.07 -1.17 0.97
C GLU A 3 7.02 -0.39 1.74
N PHE A 4 5.77 -0.50 1.30
CA PHE A 4 4.64 0.26 1.84
C PHE A 4 3.44 -0.64 2.08
N ILE A 5 2.69 -0.36 3.14
CA ILE A 5 1.35 -0.90 3.36
C ILE A 5 0.34 0.25 3.37
N TYR A 6 -0.57 0.25 2.41
CA TYR A 6 -1.75 1.08 2.42
C TYR A 6 -2.96 0.28 2.90
N TYR A 7 -3.59 0.75 3.97
CA TYR A 7 -4.81 0.18 4.51
C TYR A 7 -6.01 1.07 4.15
N SER A 8 -7.06 0.48 3.59
CA SER A 8 -8.35 1.15 3.46
C SER A 8 -9.48 0.32 4.03
N LYS A 9 -10.27 0.96 4.89
CA LYS A 9 -11.49 0.36 5.45
C LYS A 9 -12.63 0.32 4.43
N SER A 10 -12.66 1.29 3.52
CA SER A 10 -13.79 1.47 2.60
C SER A 10 -13.59 0.82 1.23
N ALA A 11 -12.35 0.65 0.78
CA ALA A 11 -12.04 0.17 -0.56
C ALA A 11 -12.73 -1.16 -0.86
N VAL A 12 -13.49 -1.21 -1.97
CA VAL A 12 -14.26 -2.39 -2.34
C VAL A 12 -13.36 -3.56 -2.70
N THR A 13 -13.84 -4.76 -2.43
CA THR A 13 -13.07 -6.01 -2.57
C THR A 13 -13.58 -6.90 -3.69
N ALA A 14 -14.37 -6.36 -4.61
CA ALA A 14 -14.88 -7.07 -5.77
C ALA A 14 -14.84 -6.16 -7.01
N GLY A 15 -14.28 -6.66 -8.11
CA GLY A 15 -13.99 -5.87 -9.31
C GLY A 15 -15.25 -5.28 -9.98
N ASN A 16 -16.40 -5.93 -9.85
CA ASN A 16 -17.68 -5.42 -10.37
C ASN A 16 -18.21 -4.18 -9.65
N PHE A 17 -17.68 -3.83 -8.48
CA PHE A 17 -17.99 -2.58 -7.77
C PHE A 17 -17.14 -1.41 -8.26
N ILE A 18 -16.06 -1.66 -9.01
CA ILE A 18 -15.24 -0.61 -9.64
C ILE A 18 -15.88 -0.25 -11.00
N LYS A 19 -16.71 0.78 -10.97
CA LYS A 19 -17.36 1.40 -12.14
C LYS A 19 -16.71 2.77 -12.42
N ASP A 20 -17.38 3.63 -13.17
CA ASP A 20 -16.86 4.94 -13.58
C ASP A 20 -16.62 5.89 -12.39
N ASN A 21 -17.49 5.84 -11.37
CA ASN A 21 -17.32 6.65 -10.16
C ASN A 21 -16.45 5.93 -9.12
N LEU A 22 -15.13 6.13 -9.22
CA LEU A 22 -14.14 5.54 -8.31
C LEU A 22 -14.31 5.96 -6.84
N MET A 23 -14.90 7.12 -6.57
CA MET A 23 -15.15 7.57 -5.20
C MET A 23 -16.17 6.66 -4.49
N GLN A 24 -17.20 6.23 -5.22
CA GLN A 24 -18.24 5.31 -4.70
C GLN A 24 -17.71 3.88 -4.52
N ALA A 25 -16.62 3.51 -5.20
CA ALA A 25 -15.92 2.24 -5.02
C ALA A 25 -15.00 2.25 -3.77
N GLY A 26 -15.43 2.91 -2.70
CA GLY A 26 -14.69 2.96 -1.44
C GLY A 26 -13.44 3.83 -1.48
N ARG A 27 -13.51 4.96 -2.22
CA ARG A 27 -12.37 5.85 -2.50
C ARG A 27 -11.23 5.19 -3.30
N MET A 28 -11.61 4.43 -4.33
CA MET A 28 -10.65 3.82 -5.27
C MET A 28 -9.84 4.88 -6.03
N ASP A 29 -10.33 6.12 -6.12
CA ASP A 29 -9.57 7.29 -6.61
C ASP A 29 -8.29 7.52 -5.79
N ILE A 30 -8.36 7.40 -4.47
CA ILE A 30 -7.19 7.54 -3.59
C ILE A 30 -6.22 6.37 -3.79
N VAL A 31 -6.73 5.13 -3.90
CA VAL A 31 -5.90 3.95 -4.20
C VAL A 31 -5.12 4.16 -5.50
N CYS A 32 -5.76 4.70 -6.54
CA CYS A 32 -5.09 5.00 -7.80
C CYS A 32 -3.94 6.01 -7.61
N ASN A 33 -4.17 7.08 -6.85
CA ASN A 33 -3.14 8.07 -6.53
C ASN A 33 -1.98 7.47 -5.72
N VAL A 34 -2.27 6.55 -4.79
CA VAL A 34 -1.24 5.84 -4.00
C VAL A 34 -0.35 4.99 -4.91
N ILE A 35 -0.93 4.20 -5.81
CA ILE A 35 -0.17 3.41 -6.79
C ILE A 35 0.64 4.32 -7.70
N ILE A 36 0.07 5.44 -8.16
CA ILE A 36 0.79 6.39 -9.02
C ILE A 36 2.01 6.95 -8.28
N SER A 37 1.84 7.43 -7.06
CA SER A 37 2.93 7.99 -6.24
C SER A 37 3.97 6.96 -5.81
N ALA A 38 3.58 5.70 -5.62
CA ALA A 38 4.50 4.62 -5.24
C ALA A 38 5.49 4.28 -6.36
N PHE A 39 4.97 4.12 -7.59
CA PHE A 39 5.74 3.50 -8.65
C PHE A 39 6.31 4.49 -9.64
N PHE A 40 5.65 5.61 -9.91
CA PHE A 40 6.00 6.41 -11.07
C PHE A 40 6.78 7.66 -10.72
N VAL A 41 7.90 7.84 -11.43
CA VAL A 41 8.56 9.13 -11.59
C VAL A 41 8.34 9.64 -13.02
N SER A 42 8.97 10.75 -13.41
CA SER A 42 8.72 11.37 -14.73
C SER A 42 8.96 10.39 -15.88
N ASN A 43 10.13 9.74 -15.90
CA ASN A 43 10.63 9.03 -17.08
C ASN A 43 10.77 7.52 -16.88
N LYS A 44 10.39 6.99 -15.70
CA LYS A 44 10.47 5.56 -15.42
C LYS A 44 9.48 5.12 -14.34
N VAL A 45 9.26 3.81 -14.29
CA VAL A 45 8.72 3.09 -13.15
C VAL A 45 9.89 2.77 -12.21
N ARG A 46 9.72 3.00 -10.90
CA ARG A 46 10.69 2.55 -9.89
C ARG A 46 10.69 1.02 -9.88
N ASP A 47 11.86 0.42 -9.93
CA ASP A 47 12.11 -1.03 -9.97
C ASP A 47 12.37 -1.62 -8.58
N ASP A 48 12.39 -0.79 -7.54
CA ASP A 48 12.72 -1.16 -6.18
C ASP A 48 11.56 -0.96 -5.18
N VAL A 49 10.31 -1.07 -5.63
CA VAL A 49 9.10 -0.79 -4.83
C VAL A 49 8.21 -2.03 -4.68
N ARG A 50 7.80 -2.30 -3.44
CA ARG A 50 6.73 -3.25 -3.12
C ARG A 50 5.60 -2.53 -2.38
N LEU A 51 4.40 -2.57 -2.93
CA LEU A 51 3.21 -1.94 -2.39
C LEU A 51 2.18 -3.00 -2.01
N HIS A 52 1.86 -3.05 -0.72
CA HIS A 52 0.78 -3.84 -0.17
C HIS A 52 -0.47 -2.97 -0.05
N LEU A 53 -1.57 -3.39 -0.66
CA LEU A 53 -2.87 -2.77 -0.54
C LEU A 53 -3.77 -3.72 0.25
N VAL A 54 -4.24 -3.29 1.43
CA VAL A 54 -5.15 -4.07 2.26
C VAL A 54 -6.51 -3.39 2.27
N PHE A 55 -7.50 -4.06 1.67
CA PHE A 55 -8.87 -3.58 1.54
C PHE A 55 -9.81 -4.35 2.46
N ASP A 56 -10.46 -3.62 3.36
CA ASP A 56 -11.44 -4.12 4.33
C ASP A 56 -12.88 -3.69 4.00
N GLY A 57 -13.13 -3.19 2.78
CA GLY A 57 -14.46 -2.82 2.32
C GLY A 57 -15.31 -3.99 1.80
N PRO A 58 -16.60 -3.77 1.52
CA PRO A 58 -17.50 -4.81 1.04
C PRO A 58 -17.17 -5.26 -0.41
N PRO A 59 -17.71 -6.42 -0.86
CA PRO A 59 -18.51 -7.38 -0.11
C PRO A 59 -17.71 -8.53 0.52
N ASN A 60 -16.43 -8.67 0.17
CA ASN A 60 -15.62 -9.86 0.43
C ASN A 60 -14.35 -9.52 1.23
N ALA A 61 -14.40 -8.55 2.15
CA ALA A 61 -13.27 -8.24 3.02
C ALA A 61 -12.75 -9.48 3.78
N PRO A 62 -11.44 -9.55 4.07
CA PRO A 62 -10.37 -8.68 3.58
C PRO A 62 -9.84 -9.13 2.21
N ARG A 63 -9.18 -8.21 1.49
CA ARG A 63 -8.33 -8.53 0.33
C ARG A 63 -6.97 -7.87 0.46
N HIS A 64 -5.91 -8.65 0.25
CA HIS A 64 -4.54 -8.19 0.22
C HIS A 64 -4.01 -8.30 -1.21
N LEU A 65 -3.70 -7.16 -1.82
CA LEU A 65 -3.07 -7.07 -3.13
C LEU A 65 -1.62 -6.64 -2.95
N VAL A 66 -0.73 -7.22 -3.74
CA VAL A 66 0.69 -6.85 -3.76
C VAL A 66 1.06 -6.44 -5.18
N LEU A 67 1.68 -5.28 -5.32
CA LEU A 67 2.36 -4.87 -6.54
C LEU A 67 3.85 -4.82 -6.20
N ASP A 68 4.69 -5.55 -6.93
CA ASP A 68 6.12 -5.65 -6.68
C ASP A 68 6.88 -5.43 -7.98
N SER A 69 7.55 -4.28 -8.08
CA SER A 69 8.32 -3.91 -9.25
C SER A 69 9.70 -4.56 -9.31
N SER A 70 10.15 -5.23 -8.25
CA SER A 70 11.50 -5.81 -8.18
C SER A 70 11.61 -7.20 -8.79
N LEU A 71 10.48 -7.86 -9.00
CA LEU A 71 10.42 -9.21 -9.57
C LEU A 71 10.50 -9.18 -11.09
N GLU A 72 10.19 -8.04 -11.70
CA GLU A 72 10.16 -7.86 -13.14
C GLU A 72 11.19 -6.82 -13.57
N LYS A 73 11.73 -6.96 -14.77
CA LYS A 73 12.59 -5.92 -15.36
C LYS A 73 11.82 -4.59 -15.53
N GLU A 74 10.52 -4.69 -15.79
CA GLU A 74 9.61 -3.56 -15.82
C GLU A 74 8.21 -4.03 -15.41
N LEU A 75 7.69 -3.50 -14.29
CA LEU A 75 6.32 -3.76 -13.89
C LEU A 75 5.36 -3.14 -14.90
N LEU A 76 4.58 -3.98 -15.58
CA LEU A 76 3.66 -3.56 -16.65
C LEU A 76 2.38 -2.91 -16.10
N ILE A 77 2.55 -1.81 -15.38
CA ILE A 77 1.46 -0.94 -14.91
C ILE A 77 1.35 0.32 -15.77
N SER A 78 0.12 0.69 -16.12
CA SER A 78 -0.16 1.92 -16.87
C SER A 78 -0.71 2.99 -15.94
N LYS A 79 -0.09 4.18 -15.92
CA LYS A 79 -0.63 5.36 -15.21
C LYS A 79 -2.06 5.70 -15.66
N LYS A 80 -2.44 5.33 -16.89
CA LYS A 80 -3.75 5.62 -17.50
C LYS A 80 -4.85 4.64 -17.07
N ASP A 81 -4.50 3.43 -16.58
CA ASP A 81 -5.47 2.38 -16.24
C ASP A 81 -5.13 1.65 -14.93
N VAL A 82 -4.91 2.41 -13.86
CA VAL A 82 -4.66 1.85 -12.53
C VAL A 82 -5.90 1.18 -11.96
N ALA A 83 -7.07 1.80 -12.12
CA ALA A 83 -8.34 1.23 -11.66
C ALA A 83 -8.68 -0.08 -12.37
N GLY A 84 -8.42 -0.18 -13.68
CA GLY A 84 -8.62 -1.42 -14.44
C GLY A 84 -7.70 -2.54 -13.98
N LEU A 85 -6.44 -2.24 -13.62
CA LEU A 85 -5.54 -3.23 -13.01
C LEU A 85 -6.14 -3.83 -11.73
N ILE A 86 -6.50 -2.97 -10.77
CA ILE A 86 -7.08 -3.39 -9.48
C ILE A 86 -8.38 -4.16 -9.71
N LYS A 87 -9.24 -3.69 -10.61
CA LYS A 87 -10.47 -4.37 -11.02
C LYS A 87 -10.20 -5.79 -11.50
N ARG A 88 -9.24 -5.99 -12.41
CA ARG A 88 -8.88 -7.32 -12.91
C ARG A 88 -8.29 -8.22 -11.83
N MET A 89 -7.46 -7.67 -10.94
CA MET A 89 -6.93 -8.43 -9.79
C MET A 89 -8.05 -8.93 -8.88
N LEU A 90 -8.98 -8.06 -8.50
CA LEU A 90 -10.12 -8.40 -7.64
C LEU A 90 -11.06 -9.43 -8.28
N TYR A 91 -11.25 -9.42 -9.61
CA TYR A 91 -12.03 -10.45 -10.30
C TYR A 91 -11.41 -11.85 -10.21
N LYS A 92 -10.07 -11.96 -10.12
CA LYS A 92 -9.37 -13.24 -10.06
C LYS A 92 -9.17 -13.75 -8.63
N CYS A 93 -9.58 -13.00 -7.61
CA CYS A 93 -9.48 -13.43 -6.22
C CYS A 93 -10.62 -14.40 -5.85
N SER A 94 -10.26 -15.58 -5.36
CA SER A 94 -11.22 -16.58 -4.88
C SER A 94 -11.18 -16.69 -3.36
N ASP A 95 -12.33 -16.81 -2.70
CA ASP A 95 -12.40 -17.06 -1.25
C ASP A 95 -11.91 -18.45 -0.83
N LYS A 96 -11.75 -19.37 -1.79
CA LYS A 96 -11.23 -20.72 -1.55
C LYS A 96 -9.71 -20.83 -1.75
N GLN A 97 -9.08 -19.75 -2.18
CA GLN A 97 -7.66 -19.74 -2.47
C GLN A 97 -6.87 -19.55 -1.18
N ASP A 98 -5.91 -20.44 -0.94
CA ASP A 98 -4.92 -20.28 0.13
C ASP A 98 -3.66 -19.63 -0.43
N GLY A 99 -3.08 -18.72 0.34
CA GLY A 99 -1.85 -18.00 0.01
C GLY A 99 -1.91 -17.02 -1.17
N LEU A 100 -0.73 -16.46 -1.45
CA LEU A 100 -0.48 -15.42 -2.44
C LEU A 100 -0.46 -15.97 -3.87
N LYS A 101 -1.36 -15.49 -4.72
CA LYS A 101 -1.43 -15.89 -6.14
C LYS A 101 -1.09 -14.74 -7.06
N GLU A 102 -0.25 -15.04 -8.04
CA GLU A 102 0.07 -14.11 -9.12
C GLU A 102 -1.08 -14.02 -10.15
N ILE A 103 -1.48 -12.80 -10.48
CA ILE A 103 -2.57 -12.49 -11.42
C ILE A 103 -2.02 -11.96 -12.74
N PHE A 104 -0.95 -11.16 -12.63
CA PHE A 104 -0.10 -10.62 -13.69
C PHE A 104 1.34 -10.61 -13.16
N PRO A 105 2.37 -10.56 -14.03
CA PRO A 105 3.76 -10.43 -13.61
C PRO A 105 3.95 -9.31 -12.57
N GLY A 106 4.44 -9.67 -11.38
CA GLY A 106 4.66 -8.72 -10.28
C GLY A 106 3.38 -8.22 -9.57
N CYS A 107 2.20 -8.77 -9.88
CA CYS A 107 0.92 -8.39 -9.27
C CYS A 107 0.22 -9.61 -8.66
N PHE A 108 0.05 -9.60 -7.34
CA PHE A 108 -0.45 -10.73 -6.57
C PHE A 108 -1.69 -10.38 -5.75
N ILE A 109 -2.46 -11.40 -5.39
CA ILE A 109 -3.63 -11.25 -4.53
C ILE A 109 -3.87 -12.47 -3.64
N GLU A 110 -4.32 -12.22 -2.41
CA GLU A 110 -4.76 -13.22 -1.44
C GLU A 110 -5.85 -12.68 -0.49
N LYS A 111 -6.44 -13.59 0.29
CA LYS A 111 -7.32 -13.25 1.40
C LYS A 111 -6.53 -13.22 2.71
N LYS A 112 -6.05 -12.04 3.09
CA LYS A 112 -5.24 -11.85 4.31
C LYS A 112 -5.59 -10.54 4.99
N SER A 113 -5.71 -10.58 6.33
CA SER A 113 -6.02 -9.40 7.13
C SER A 113 -4.81 -8.48 7.28
N PHE A 114 -5.07 -7.20 7.54
CA PHE A 114 -4.04 -6.20 7.80
C PHE A 114 -3.03 -6.66 8.86
N GLU A 115 -3.50 -7.13 10.01
CA GLU A 115 -2.64 -7.58 11.11
C GLU A 115 -1.80 -8.78 10.72
N ALA A 116 -2.34 -9.70 9.90
CA ALA A 116 -1.59 -10.86 9.43
C ALA A 116 -0.52 -10.48 8.40
N VAL A 117 -0.77 -9.49 7.54
CA VAL A 117 0.25 -8.92 6.63
C VAL A 117 1.38 -8.28 7.43
N VAL A 118 1.03 -7.39 8.38
CA VAL A 118 2.03 -6.69 9.21
C VAL A 118 2.87 -7.67 10.03
N LYS A 119 2.25 -8.65 10.69
CA LYS A 119 2.98 -9.68 11.47
C LYS A 119 3.87 -10.55 10.58
N GLY A 120 3.46 -10.85 9.35
CA GLY A 120 4.28 -11.60 8.41
C GLY A 120 5.56 -10.84 8.07
N LEU A 121 5.44 -9.56 7.70
CA LEU A 121 6.60 -8.73 7.39
C LEU A 121 7.54 -8.55 8.58
N ASP A 122 6.99 -8.36 9.79
CA ASP A 122 7.77 -8.27 11.02
C ASP A 122 8.53 -9.60 11.30
N ALA A 123 7.88 -10.74 11.12
CA ALA A 123 8.49 -12.06 11.24
C ALA A 123 9.58 -12.31 10.18
N ASP A 124 9.46 -11.71 8.99
CA ASP A 124 10.48 -11.71 7.93
C ASP A 124 11.66 -10.75 8.23
N GLY A 125 11.69 -10.13 9.40
CA GLY A 125 12.77 -9.24 9.86
C GLY A 125 12.69 -7.82 9.30
N LYS A 126 11.52 -7.40 8.81
CA LYS A 126 11.30 -6.02 8.33
C LYS A 126 11.12 -5.05 9.48
N ASN A 127 11.62 -3.84 9.31
CA ASN A 127 11.39 -2.75 10.26
C ASN A 127 10.04 -2.07 9.96
N VAL A 128 8.96 -2.54 10.58
CA VAL A 128 7.62 -2.00 10.32
C VAL A 128 7.41 -0.68 11.08
N LEU A 129 7.07 0.38 10.36
CA LEU A 129 6.91 1.75 10.87
C LEU A 129 5.53 2.30 10.52
N LEU A 130 4.87 2.94 11.47
CA LEU A 130 3.56 3.56 11.28
C LEU A 130 3.70 5.05 10.95
N LEU A 131 3.20 5.47 9.80
CA LEU A 131 3.12 6.89 9.46
C LEU A 131 2.05 7.58 10.31
N TYR A 132 2.51 8.46 11.20
CA TYR A 132 1.71 9.11 12.23
C TYR A 132 2.26 10.50 12.53
N ARG A 133 1.39 11.51 12.52
CA ARG A 133 1.76 12.94 12.68
C ARG A 133 2.62 13.23 13.92
N LYS A 134 2.37 12.54 15.04
CA LYS A 134 3.12 12.73 16.30
C LYS A 134 4.27 11.72 16.47
N GLY A 135 4.63 11.01 15.40
CA GLY A 135 5.78 10.14 15.36
C GLY A 135 7.10 10.92 15.33
N LYS A 136 8.21 10.19 15.43
CA LYS A 136 9.56 10.76 15.24
C LYS A 136 9.70 11.25 13.80
N ASP A 137 10.33 12.41 13.59
CA ASP A 137 10.56 12.93 12.24
C ASP A 137 11.38 11.92 11.41
N ILE A 138 10.95 11.64 10.19
CA ILE A 138 11.60 10.69 9.29
C ILE A 138 13.07 11.04 9.03
N ARG A 139 13.43 12.33 9.07
CA ARG A 139 14.82 12.79 8.87
C ARG A 139 15.75 12.48 10.04
N ALA A 140 15.19 12.13 11.20
CA ALA A 140 15.94 11.65 12.34
C ALA A 140 16.12 10.12 12.36
N LEU A 141 15.65 9.43 11.31
CA LEU A 141 15.86 8.00 11.12
C LEU A 141 17.08 7.75 10.24
N ASN A 142 17.79 6.66 10.53
CA ASN A 142 18.80 6.12 9.63
C ASN A 142 18.14 5.07 8.74
N LEU A 143 17.59 5.50 7.60
CA LEU A 143 16.86 4.63 6.67
C LEU A 143 17.82 3.63 6.00
N LYS A 144 17.46 2.35 6.00
CA LYS A 144 18.30 1.24 5.52
C LYS A 144 17.67 0.40 4.42
N ARG A 145 16.52 0.80 3.86
CA ARG A 145 15.75 0.06 2.84
C ARG A 145 15.24 -1.31 3.33
N ASN A 146 15.13 -1.51 4.64
CA ASN A 146 14.44 -2.64 5.26
C ASN A 146 13.16 -2.19 5.99
N GLU A 147 12.85 -0.90 5.93
CA GLU A 147 11.63 -0.32 6.50
C GLU A 147 10.40 -0.66 5.66
N VAL A 148 9.27 -0.90 6.36
CA VAL A 148 7.94 -0.99 5.76
C VAL A 148 7.08 0.11 6.35
N PHE A 149 6.69 1.07 5.54
CA PHE A 149 5.86 2.19 6.00
C PHE A 149 4.37 1.89 5.86
N ILE A 150 3.66 1.90 6.99
CA ILE A 150 2.22 1.70 7.06
C ILE A 150 1.50 3.06 7.04
N LEU A 151 0.51 3.20 6.17
CA LEU A 151 -0.37 4.36 6.08
C LEU A 151 -1.84 3.95 5.93
N GLY A 152 -2.72 4.79 6.47
CA GLY A 152 -4.17 4.63 6.34
C GLY A 152 -4.74 5.43 5.18
N ASP A 153 -6.02 5.19 4.90
CA ASP A 153 -6.80 5.96 3.94
C ASP A 153 -7.20 7.35 4.47
N GLN A 154 -8.12 8.03 3.79
CA GLN A 154 -8.60 9.37 4.16
C GLN A 154 -9.21 9.48 5.57
N GLU A 155 -9.75 8.40 6.12
CA GLU A 155 -10.30 8.36 7.48
C GLU A 155 -9.27 7.87 8.51
N GLY A 156 -8.11 7.39 8.03
CA GLY A 156 -7.09 6.75 8.83
C GLY A 156 -7.52 5.36 9.33
N PHE A 157 -6.93 4.93 10.44
CA PHE A 157 -7.20 3.60 10.99
C PHE A 157 -8.42 3.58 11.91
N PRO A 158 -9.30 2.58 11.78
CA PRO A 158 -10.48 2.46 12.64
C PRO A 158 -10.12 2.07 14.08
N LYS A 159 -11.09 2.25 14.99
CA LYS A 159 -10.87 2.10 16.44
C LYS A 159 -10.37 0.72 16.86
N ASP A 160 -10.83 -0.33 16.18
CA ASP A 160 -10.46 -1.73 16.41
C ASP A 160 -8.98 -2.00 16.12
N LYS A 161 -8.37 -1.29 15.16
CA LYS A 161 -6.94 -1.41 14.84
C LYS A 161 -6.02 -0.68 15.83
N LYS A 162 -6.54 0.27 16.63
CA LYS A 162 -5.71 1.11 17.52
C LYS A 162 -4.85 0.32 18.50
N LYS A 163 -5.36 -0.77 19.09
CA LYS A 163 -4.59 -1.60 20.03
C LYS A 163 -3.40 -2.28 19.36
N PHE A 164 -3.55 -2.70 18.11
CA PHE A 164 -2.48 -3.30 17.32
C PHE A 164 -1.43 -2.25 16.94
N LEU A 165 -1.86 -1.13 16.39
CA LEU A 165 -1.00 -0.04 15.91
C LEU A 165 -0.17 0.63 17.00
N LYS A 166 -0.66 0.68 18.25
CA LYS A 166 0.09 1.22 19.40
C LYS A 166 1.41 0.49 19.68
N ARG A 167 1.60 -0.71 19.14
CA ARG A 167 2.82 -1.52 19.29
C ARG A 167 3.87 -1.23 18.21
N ILE A 168 3.51 -0.42 17.22
CA ILE A 168 4.35 -0.11 16.06
C ILE A 168 4.94 1.28 16.28
N GLU A 169 6.24 1.43 16.00
CA GLU A 169 6.92 2.72 16.12
C GLU A 169 6.32 3.73 15.14
N GLY A 170 6.04 4.95 15.63
CA GLY A 170 5.43 6.01 14.85
C GLY A 170 6.46 6.94 14.21
N VAL A 171 6.28 7.25 12.93
CA VAL A 171 7.14 8.14 12.13
C VAL A 171 6.31 9.25 11.49
N SER A 172 6.81 10.49 11.53
CA SER A 172 6.17 11.66 10.91
C SER A 172 6.95 12.12 9.69
N VAL A 173 6.22 12.54 8.65
CA VAL A 173 6.79 13.17 7.43
C VAL A 173 6.64 14.69 7.43
N GLY A 174 6.10 15.26 8.52
CA GLY A 174 5.94 16.69 8.69
C GLY A 174 4.71 17.10 9.49
N PRO A 175 4.51 18.41 9.69
CA PRO A 175 3.44 18.94 10.54
C PRO A 175 2.07 18.97 9.84
N ALA A 176 2.02 18.89 8.51
CA ALA A 176 0.77 18.91 7.75
C ALA A 176 0.14 17.50 7.68
N ILE A 177 -1.19 17.43 7.68
CA ILE A 177 -1.89 16.19 7.33
C ILE A 177 -1.91 16.11 5.79
N LEU A 178 -1.21 15.13 5.25
CA LEU A 178 -1.05 14.93 3.82
C LEU A 178 -1.96 13.82 3.32
N PHE A 179 -2.28 13.85 2.03
CA PHE A 179 -2.86 12.67 1.38
C PHE A 179 -1.87 11.51 1.39
N ALA A 180 -2.38 10.27 1.44
CA ALA A 180 -1.58 9.06 1.38
C ALA A 180 -0.54 9.08 0.24
N SER A 181 -0.95 9.51 -0.95
CA SER A 181 -0.07 9.65 -2.12
C SER A 181 1.07 10.66 -1.92
N GLN A 182 0.81 11.77 -1.23
CA GLN A 182 1.83 12.78 -0.91
C GLN A 182 2.80 12.28 0.16
N VAL A 183 2.32 11.50 1.15
CA VAL A 183 3.19 10.86 2.14
C VAL A 183 4.18 9.94 1.45
N LEU A 184 3.73 9.10 0.51
CA LEU A 184 4.59 8.26 -0.32
C LEU A 184 5.65 9.09 -1.06
N THR A 185 5.24 10.20 -1.67
CA THR A 185 6.18 11.11 -2.36
C THR A 185 7.25 11.66 -1.41
N VAL A 186 6.89 12.06 -0.18
CA VAL A 186 7.86 12.55 0.80
C VAL A 186 8.80 11.44 1.24
N VAL A 187 8.30 10.25 1.57
CA VAL A 187 9.13 9.10 1.96
C VAL A 187 10.10 8.73 0.83
N HIS A 188 9.61 8.68 -0.41
CA HIS A 188 10.46 8.46 -1.58
C HIS A 188 11.55 9.51 -1.73
N ASN A 189 11.22 10.79 -1.52
CA ASN A 189 12.19 11.87 -1.60
C ASN A 189 13.28 11.73 -0.51
N GLU A 190 12.93 11.32 0.71
CA GLU A 190 13.92 11.10 1.77
C GLU A 190 14.84 9.91 1.44
N TRP A 191 14.32 8.80 0.90
CA TRP A 191 15.15 7.73 0.34
C TRP A 191 16.03 8.22 -0.82
N ASP A 192 15.44 8.90 -1.82
CA ASP A 192 16.17 9.42 -2.99
C ASP A 192 17.33 10.35 -2.58
N ARG A 193 17.16 11.19 -1.56
CA ARG A 193 18.20 12.09 -1.03
C ARG A 193 19.35 11.34 -0.36
N LEU A 194 19.09 10.18 0.23
CA LEU A 194 20.09 9.32 0.86
C LEU A 194 20.73 8.33 -0.13
N GLY A 195 20.07 8.09 -1.26
CA GLY A 195 20.56 7.29 -2.37
C GLY A 195 20.67 5.76 -2.20
N VAL A 196 19.97 5.01 -1.35
CA VAL A 196 18.91 5.24 -0.36
C VAL A 196 17.54 4.88 -0.94
#